data_AF-X0W510-F1
#
_entry.id   AF-X0W510-F1
#
_cell.length_a   1.000
_cell.length_b   1.000
_cell.length_c   1.000
_cell.angle_alpha   90.00
_cell.angle_beta   90.00
_cell.angle_gamma   90.00
#
_symmetry.space_group_name_H-M   'P 1'
#
loop_
_entity.id
_entity.type
_entity.pdbx_description
1 polymer ?
#
loop_
_entity_poly.entity_id
_entity_poly.type
_entity_poly.pdbx_seq_one_letter_code
_entity_poly.pdbx_strand_id
1 'polypeptide(L)'
;QRLVTWDRPNRPEWMSEEEYQQQPGTIEIRLVDIQVPQKGFRPNSFTVATTMLDHQADRGEWIASVYRSRWLVELDIRAIKCSLGMDILRAKSPDMLRAELWSCLLAYNLIRLRMLQSCAAHGRDPRSVSFTTTMQLLATNWLLCAVIGVTAELAQLGQAMPCSEQVGHREGRLEPRKNKRRPKIIALMTKPRRVYQDEMKAAV
;
A
#
# COMPACT_ATOMS: atom_id res chain seq x y z
N GLN A 1 -29.01 -1.01 -6.22
CA GLN A 1 -28.01 -1.54 -7.16
C GLN A 1 -28.67 -1.65 -8.52
N ARG A 2 -27.93 -1.44 -9.61
CA ARG A 2 -28.47 -1.44 -10.98
C ARG A 2 -27.39 -1.85 -11.98
N LEU A 3 -27.78 -2.51 -13.06
CA LEU A 3 -26.93 -2.73 -14.24
C LEU A 3 -27.10 -1.55 -15.20
N VAL A 4 -25.99 -1.10 -15.77
CA VAL A 4 -25.94 -0.04 -16.78
C VAL A 4 -24.96 -0.43 -17.87
N THR A 5 -25.19 0.06 -19.07
CA THR A 5 -24.25 -0.09 -20.19
C THR A 5 -23.54 1.24 -20.37
N TRP A 6 -22.22 1.21 -20.44
CA TRP A 6 -21.40 2.38 -20.76
C TRP A 6 -20.84 2.24 -22.16
N ASP A 7 -21.00 3.28 -22.98
CA ASP A 7 -20.43 3.35 -24.31
C ASP A 7 -18.95 3.69 -24.24
N ARG A 8 -18.17 3.09 -25.14
CA ARG A 8 -16.74 3.40 -25.29
C ARG A 8 -16.60 4.89 -25.68
N PRO A 9 -15.84 5.68 -24.90
CA PRO A 9 -15.62 7.09 -25.23
C PRO A 9 -14.73 7.21 -26.47
N ASN A 10 -14.71 8.40 -27.10
CA ASN A 10 -13.80 8.69 -28.20
C ASN A 10 -12.33 8.37 -27.83
N ARG A 11 -11.55 7.95 -28.83
CA ARG A 11 -10.15 7.57 -28.62
C ARG A 11 -9.35 8.70 -27.98
N PRO A 12 -8.65 8.45 -26.85
CA PRO A 12 -7.77 9.44 -26.25
C PRO A 12 -6.45 9.57 -27.03
N GLU A 13 -5.80 10.73 -26.94
CA GLU A 13 -4.59 11.06 -27.73
C GLU A 13 -3.41 10.10 -27.50
N TRP A 14 -3.29 9.55 -26.29
CA TRP A 14 -2.18 8.67 -25.89
C TRP A 14 -2.33 7.21 -26.37
N MET A 15 -3.51 6.82 -26.87
CA MET A 15 -3.81 5.44 -27.26
C MET A 15 -3.70 5.29 -28.79
N SER A 16 -3.05 4.22 -29.25
CA SER A 16 -2.98 3.93 -30.69
C SER A 16 -4.35 3.58 -31.27
N GLU A 17 -4.53 3.77 -32.58
CA GLU A 17 -5.79 3.42 -33.25
C GLU A 17 -6.05 1.91 -33.17
N GLU A 18 -5.01 1.09 -33.35
CA GLU A 18 -5.10 -0.37 -33.26
C GLU A 18 -5.57 -0.85 -31.88
N GLU A 19 -4.97 -0.34 -30.80
CA GLU A 19 -5.38 -0.68 -29.43
C GLU A 19 -6.81 -0.23 -29.13
N TYR A 20 -7.20 0.95 -29.63
CA TYR A 20 -8.55 1.48 -29.45
C TYR A 20 -9.57 0.56 -30.10
N GLN A 21 -9.36 0.16 -31.35
CA GLN A 21 -10.28 -0.71 -32.09
C GLN A 21 -10.44 -2.10 -31.45
N GLN A 22 -9.45 -2.58 -30.69
CA GLN A 22 -9.57 -3.83 -29.92
C GLN A 22 -10.48 -3.73 -28.70
N GLN A 23 -10.73 -2.52 -28.18
CA GLN A 23 -11.61 -2.33 -27.01
C GLN A 23 -13.08 -2.48 -27.40
N PRO A 24 -13.92 -3.08 -26.54
CA PRO A 24 -15.34 -3.27 -26.85
C PRO A 24 -16.06 -1.93 -26.98
N GLY A 25 -17.05 -1.86 -27.89
CA GLY A 25 -17.84 -0.65 -28.12
C GLY A 25 -18.74 -0.26 -26.93
N THR A 26 -19.09 -1.22 -26.10
CA THR A 26 -19.85 -1.03 -24.86
C THR A 26 -19.33 -1.96 -23.77
N ILE A 27 -19.54 -1.59 -22.51
CA ILE A 27 -19.27 -2.45 -21.35
C ILE A 27 -20.46 -2.42 -20.40
N GLU A 28 -20.89 -3.61 -19.96
CA GLU A 28 -21.87 -3.72 -18.88
C GLU A 28 -21.19 -3.49 -17.54
N ILE A 29 -21.80 -2.65 -16.73
CA ILE A 29 -21.31 -2.23 -15.43
C ILE A 29 -22.43 -2.36 -14.41
N ARG A 30 -22.10 -2.92 -13.25
CA ARG A 30 -22.97 -2.92 -12.10
C ARG A 30 -22.64 -1.74 -11.19
N LEU A 31 -23.66 -0.96 -10.86
CA LEU A 31 -23.59 0.13 -9.90
C LEU A 31 -24.17 -0.32 -8.55
N VAL A 32 -23.34 -0.31 -7.53
CA VAL A 32 -23.68 -0.67 -6.15
C VAL A 32 -23.64 0.58 -5.28
N ASP A 33 -24.82 1.07 -4.89
CA ASP A 33 -24.94 2.20 -3.96
C ASP A 33 -24.71 1.72 -2.53
N ILE A 34 -23.73 2.31 -1.84
CA ILE A 34 -23.28 1.93 -0.50
C ILE A 34 -23.55 3.07 0.46
N GLN A 35 -24.14 2.73 1.60
CA GLN A 35 -24.32 3.65 2.73
C GLN A 35 -23.22 3.41 3.76
N VAL A 36 -22.66 4.49 4.30
CA VAL A 36 -21.59 4.48 5.31
C VAL A 36 -22.14 5.11 6.59
N PRO A 37 -22.78 4.31 7.46
CA PRO A 37 -23.39 4.83 8.69
C PRO A 37 -22.36 5.21 9.76
N GLN A 38 -21.08 4.87 9.57
CA GLN A 38 -20.05 5.04 10.59
C GLN A 38 -19.65 6.52 10.77
N LYS A 39 -19.94 7.09 11.94
CA LYS A 39 -19.55 8.47 12.28
C LYS A 39 -18.03 8.67 12.16
N GLY A 40 -17.62 9.78 11.54
CA GLY A 40 -16.22 10.12 11.29
C GLY A 40 -15.68 9.69 9.92
N PHE A 41 -16.41 8.83 9.21
CA PHE A 41 -16.12 8.48 7.82
C PHE A 41 -16.79 9.50 6.90
N ARG A 42 -16.13 9.86 5.80
CA ARG A 42 -16.71 10.67 4.72
C ARG A 42 -16.31 10.03 3.38
N PRO A 43 -17.22 9.92 2.40
CA PRO A 43 -18.63 10.37 2.40
C PRO A 43 -19.59 9.44 3.18
N ASN A 44 -20.82 9.91 3.44
CA ASN A 44 -21.89 9.11 4.09
C ASN A 44 -22.51 8.06 3.15
N SER A 45 -22.32 8.21 1.85
CA SER A 45 -22.70 7.24 0.83
C SER A 45 -21.83 7.43 -0.42
N PHE A 46 -21.70 6.37 -1.21
CA PHE A 46 -21.01 6.40 -2.50
C PHE A 46 -21.49 5.24 -3.38
N THR A 47 -21.27 5.35 -4.69
CA THR A 47 -21.60 4.28 -5.64
C THR A 47 -20.32 3.63 -6.14
N VAL A 48 -20.25 2.30 -6.11
CA VAL A 48 -19.16 1.51 -6.72
C VAL A 48 -19.61 1.03 -8.08
N ALA A 49 -18.83 1.33 -9.10
CA ALA A 49 -18.94 0.74 -10.43
C ALA A 49 -18.04 -0.50 -10.50
N THR A 50 -18.57 -1.65 -10.92
CA THR A 50 -17.83 -2.90 -11.02
C THR A 50 -18.27 -3.72 -12.23
N THR A 51 -17.36 -4.51 -12.79
CA THR A 51 -17.62 -5.51 -13.83
C THR A 51 -18.09 -6.86 -13.25
N MET A 52 -18.26 -6.96 -11.93
CA MET A 52 -18.87 -8.10 -11.24
C MET A 52 -20.40 -8.05 -11.38
N LEU A 53 -20.91 -8.61 -12.48
CA LEU A 53 -22.32 -8.47 -12.87
C LEU A 53 -23.28 -9.37 -12.09
N ASP A 54 -22.82 -10.51 -11.56
CA ASP A 54 -23.68 -11.47 -10.87
C ASP A 54 -24.08 -10.98 -9.47
N HIS A 55 -25.37 -10.69 -9.30
CA HIS A 55 -25.93 -10.21 -8.04
C HIS A 55 -25.98 -11.26 -6.93
N GLN A 56 -26.06 -12.55 -7.30
CA GLN A 56 -26.15 -13.67 -6.36
C GLN A 56 -24.75 -14.08 -5.89
N ALA A 57 -23.81 -14.23 -6.81
CA ALA A 57 -22.43 -14.54 -6.46
C ALA A 57 -21.76 -13.38 -5.70
N ASP A 58 -21.89 -12.15 -6.22
CA ASP A 58 -21.23 -10.98 -5.68
C ASP A 58 -22.25 -10.05 -5.01
N ARG A 59 -22.64 -10.38 -3.77
CA ARG A 59 -23.61 -9.55 -3.04
C ARG A 59 -23.04 -8.15 -2.80
N GLY A 60 -23.88 -7.11 -2.90
CA GLY A 60 -23.38 -5.73 -2.78
C GLY A 60 -22.77 -5.36 -1.43
N GLU A 61 -23.18 -6.04 -0.35
CA GLU A 61 -22.52 -5.93 0.96
C GLU A 61 -21.08 -6.45 0.92
N TRP A 62 -20.86 -7.55 0.20
CA TRP A 62 -19.52 -8.08 -0.02
C TRP A 62 -18.69 -7.13 -0.87
N ILE A 63 -19.24 -6.57 -1.96
CA ILE A 63 -18.59 -5.51 -2.76
C ILE A 63 -18.21 -4.32 -1.88
N ALA A 64 -19.10 -3.89 -0.97
CA ALA A 64 -18.80 -2.82 -0.04
C ALA A 64 -17.65 -3.16 0.90
N SER A 65 -17.57 -4.40 1.38
CA SER A 65 -16.49 -4.88 2.26
C SER A 65 -15.14 -4.93 1.53
N VAL A 66 -15.11 -5.38 0.28
CA VAL A 66 -13.92 -5.40 -0.58
C VAL A 66 -13.47 -3.98 -0.89
N TYR A 67 -14.41 -3.10 -1.26
CA TYR A 67 -14.09 -1.70 -1.52
C TYR A 67 -13.57 -0.98 -0.27
N ARG A 68 -14.11 -1.28 0.91
CA ARG A 68 -13.57 -0.79 2.18
C ARG A 68 -12.14 -1.27 2.41
N SER A 69 -11.86 -2.52 2.08
CA SER A 69 -10.54 -3.13 2.20
C SER A 69 -9.51 -2.49 1.26
N ARG A 70 -9.93 -1.72 0.24
CA ARG A 70 -9.02 -0.91 -0.59
C ARG A 70 -8.14 0.01 0.25
N TRP A 71 -8.63 0.52 1.39
CA TRP A 71 -7.82 1.38 2.29
C TRP A 71 -6.59 0.66 2.86
N LEU A 72 -6.60 -0.68 2.91
CA LEU A 72 -5.44 -1.46 3.36
C LEU A 72 -4.17 -1.16 2.54
N VAL A 73 -4.31 -0.75 1.28
CA VAL A 73 -3.18 -0.35 0.43
C VAL A 73 -2.42 0.84 1.03
N GLU A 74 -3.09 1.73 1.77
CA GLU A 74 -2.44 2.88 2.40
C GLU A 74 -1.50 2.44 3.52
N LEU A 75 -1.87 1.39 4.26
CA LEU A 75 -0.99 0.76 5.25
C LEU A 75 0.19 0.05 4.58
N ASP A 76 -0.06 -0.55 3.42
CA ASP A 76 0.97 -1.24 2.63
C ASP A 76 1.99 -0.22 2.07
N ILE A 77 1.53 0.89 1.50
CA ILE A 77 2.37 2.01 1.06
C ILE A 77 3.12 2.63 2.25
N ARG A 78 2.48 2.75 3.41
CA ARG A 78 3.13 3.23 4.63
C ARG A 78 4.26 2.30 5.08
N ALA A 79 4.07 0.99 5.00
CA ALA A 79 5.12 0.03 5.34
C ALA A 79 6.33 0.21 4.40
N ILE A 80 6.09 0.37 3.10
CA ILE A 80 7.16 0.65 2.12
C ILE A 80 7.87 1.97 2.44
N LYS A 81 7.13 3.07 2.57
CA LYS A 81 7.73 4.40 2.76
C LYS A 81 8.40 4.55 4.12
N CYS A 82 7.73 4.16 5.19
CA CYS A 82 8.17 4.46 6.56
C CYS A 82 8.92 3.31 7.22
N SER A 83 8.46 2.06 7.07
CA SER A 83 9.11 0.92 7.75
C SER A 83 10.36 0.47 7.00
N LEU A 84 10.33 0.45 5.67
CA LEU A 84 11.50 0.14 4.84
C LEU A 84 12.34 1.37 4.48
N GLY A 85 11.90 2.59 4.88
CA GLY A 85 12.67 3.82 4.69
C GLY A 85 12.76 4.31 3.24
N MET A 86 11.77 3.99 2.41
CA MET A 86 11.69 4.43 1.00
C MET A 86 11.06 5.81 0.79
N ASP A 87 10.86 6.58 1.85
CA ASP A 87 10.45 7.98 1.75
C ASP A 87 11.59 8.88 1.23
N ILE A 88 12.86 8.46 1.40
CA ILE A 88 14.04 9.17 0.92
C ILE A 88 14.99 8.19 0.21
N LEU A 89 15.09 8.31 -1.11
CA LEU A 89 15.99 7.53 -1.95
C LEU A 89 17.41 8.12 -1.92
N ARG A 90 18.42 7.25 -1.94
CA ARG A 90 19.84 7.64 -1.83
C ARG A 90 20.58 7.58 -3.16
N ALA A 91 20.06 6.83 -4.13
CA ALA A 91 20.64 6.70 -5.45
C ALA A 91 20.77 8.06 -6.16
N LYS A 92 21.88 8.23 -6.90
CA LYS A 92 22.21 9.48 -7.62
C LYS A 92 22.11 9.35 -9.15
N SER A 93 21.75 8.18 -9.66
CA SER A 93 21.52 7.95 -11.09
C SER A 93 20.16 7.25 -11.31
N PRO A 94 19.52 7.43 -12.47
CA PRO A 94 18.24 6.78 -12.78
C PRO A 94 18.29 5.25 -12.67
N ASP A 95 19.38 4.63 -13.10
CA ASP A 95 19.52 3.17 -13.08
C ASP A 95 19.63 2.63 -11.64
N MET A 96 20.44 3.29 -10.80
CA MET A 96 20.55 2.94 -9.39
C MET A 96 19.26 3.23 -8.63
N LEU A 97 18.50 4.25 -9.02
CA LEU A 97 17.19 4.56 -8.43
C LEU A 97 16.18 3.43 -8.69
N ARG A 98 16.15 2.91 -9.93
CA ARG A 98 15.33 1.73 -10.25
C ARG A 98 15.78 0.52 -9.44
N ALA A 99 17.09 0.28 -9.31
CA ALA A 99 17.62 -0.82 -8.50
C ALA A 99 17.22 -0.70 -7.02
N GLU A 100 17.33 0.49 -6.43
CA GLU A 100 16.92 0.78 -5.05
C GLU A 100 15.42 0.52 -4.86
N LEU A 101 14.59 0.99 -5.79
CA LEU A 101 13.14 0.79 -5.76
C LEU A 101 12.76 -0.70 -5.84
N TRP A 102 13.29 -1.41 -6.83
CA TRP A 102 12.98 -2.83 -7.04
C TRP A 102 13.48 -3.70 -5.90
N SER A 103 14.67 -3.42 -5.36
CA SER A 103 15.20 -4.15 -4.20
C SER A 103 14.29 -3.98 -2.97
N CYS A 104 13.78 -2.78 -2.74
CA CYS A 104 12.83 -2.57 -1.65
C CYS A 104 11.50 -3.28 -1.88
N LEU A 105 10.93 -3.22 -3.10
CA LEU A 105 9.68 -3.91 -3.39
C LEU A 105 9.82 -5.43 -3.27
N LEU A 106 10.98 -5.97 -3.65
CA LEU A 106 11.31 -7.37 -3.42
C LEU A 106 11.34 -7.69 -1.92
N ALA A 107 12.07 -6.90 -1.12
CA ALA A 107 12.11 -7.08 0.33
C ALA A 107 10.72 -7.00 0.97
N TYR A 108 9.89 -6.03 0.57
CA TYR A 108 8.51 -5.90 0.99
C TYR A 108 7.70 -7.17 0.70
N ASN A 109 7.76 -7.67 -0.52
CA ASN A 109 7.03 -8.86 -0.94
C ASN A 109 7.51 -10.11 -0.21
N LEU A 110 8.81 -10.25 0.04
CA LEU A 110 9.36 -11.37 0.83
C LEU A 110 8.88 -11.34 2.28
N ILE A 111 8.84 -10.16 2.91
CA ILE A 111 8.28 -10.00 4.26
C ILE A 111 6.80 -10.39 4.26
N ARG A 112 6.02 -9.91 3.28
CA ARG A 112 4.58 -10.26 3.15
C ARG A 112 4.36 -11.74 2.90
N LEU A 113 5.18 -12.37 2.08
CA LEU A 113 5.15 -13.80 1.86
C LEU A 113 5.41 -14.55 3.16
N ARG A 114 6.40 -14.11 3.96
CA ARG A 114 6.67 -14.75 5.25
C ARG A 114 5.50 -14.61 6.23
N MET A 115 4.88 -13.44 6.29
CA MET A 115 3.65 -13.21 7.06
C MET A 115 2.54 -14.16 6.62
N LEU A 116 2.31 -14.29 5.31
CA LEU A 116 1.28 -15.16 4.75
C LEU A 116 1.52 -16.63 5.11
N GLN A 117 2.75 -17.12 4.94
CA GLN A 117 3.12 -18.48 5.31
C GLN A 117 2.87 -18.73 6.80
N SER A 118 3.33 -17.82 7.66
CA SER A 118 3.14 -17.89 9.11
C SER A 118 1.66 -17.95 9.47
N CYS A 119 0.85 -17.07 8.89
CA CYS A 119 -0.58 -17.01 9.10
C CYS A 119 -1.31 -18.27 8.65
N ALA A 120 -0.95 -18.81 7.48
CA ALA A 120 -1.50 -20.06 6.96
C ALA A 120 -1.22 -21.25 7.90
N ALA A 121 -0.02 -21.30 8.50
CA ALA A 121 0.35 -22.34 9.45
C ALA A 121 -0.36 -22.23 10.82
N HIS A 122 -0.79 -21.03 11.21
CA HIS A 122 -1.39 -20.77 12.53
C HIS A 122 -2.88 -20.40 12.47
N GLY A 123 -3.51 -20.47 11.29
CA GLY A 123 -4.93 -20.11 11.11
C GLY A 123 -5.25 -18.65 11.42
N ARG A 124 -4.30 -17.73 11.19
CA ARG A 124 -4.48 -16.29 11.46
C ARG A 124 -4.78 -15.51 10.18
N ASP A 125 -5.48 -14.38 10.32
CA ASP A 125 -5.64 -13.41 9.23
C ASP A 125 -4.28 -12.73 8.96
N PRO A 126 -3.75 -12.71 7.72
CA PRO A 126 -2.55 -11.95 7.33
C PRO A 126 -2.56 -10.46 7.68
N ARG A 127 -3.74 -9.85 7.85
CA ARG A 127 -3.90 -8.46 8.27
C ARG A 127 -3.85 -8.27 9.78
N SER A 128 -3.88 -9.35 10.56
CA SER A 128 -3.79 -9.35 12.03
C SER A 128 -2.36 -9.44 12.57
N VAL A 129 -1.36 -9.60 11.70
CA VAL A 129 0.05 -9.76 12.07
C VAL A 129 0.89 -8.51 11.77
N SER A 130 1.96 -8.31 12.52
CA SER A 130 2.81 -7.12 12.43
C SER A 130 3.83 -7.23 11.30
N PHE A 131 3.75 -6.30 10.35
CA PHE A 131 4.78 -6.14 9.32
C PHE A 131 6.13 -5.81 9.94
N THR A 132 6.18 -4.90 10.91
CA THR A 132 7.42 -4.46 11.56
C THR A 132 8.09 -5.60 12.32
N THR A 133 7.32 -6.42 13.03
CA THR A 133 7.84 -7.57 13.79
C THR A 133 8.43 -8.62 12.84
N THR A 134 7.76 -8.91 11.74
CA THR A 134 8.28 -9.82 10.70
C THR A 134 9.54 -9.26 10.05
N MET A 135 9.54 -7.97 9.71
CA MET A 135 10.70 -7.29 9.11
C MET A 135 11.91 -7.34 10.05
N GLN A 136 11.73 -7.02 11.33
CA GLN A 136 12.80 -7.07 12.32
C GLN A 136 13.35 -8.48 12.50
N LEU A 137 12.47 -9.49 12.61
CA LEU A 137 12.87 -10.89 12.67
C LEU A 137 13.78 -11.28 11.50
N LEU A 138 13.39 -10.94 10.27
CA LEU A 138 14.17 -11.25 9.07
C LEU A 138 15.47 -10.43 9.04
N ALA A 139 15.42 -9.14 9.35
CA ALA A 139 16.57 -8.24 9.37
C ALA A 139 17.58 -8.56 10.48
N THR A 140 17.16 -9.19 11.58
CA THR A 140 18.07 -9.64 12.64
C THR A 140 18.73 -10.97 12.27
N ASN A 141 18.00 -11.89 11.63
CA ASN A 141 18.49 -13.24 11.39
C ASN A 141 19.12 -13.48 10.01
N TRP A 142 18.97 -12.57 9.04
CA TRP A 142 19.46 -12.84 7.67
C TRP A 142 20.97 -13.14 7.63
N LEU A 143 21.80 -12.40 8.38
CA LEU A 143 23.24 -12.60 8.37
C LEU A 143 23.61 -13.94 9.02
N LEU A 144 22.94 -14.29 10.12
CA LEU A 144 23.09 -15.59 10.75
C LEU A 144 22.74 -16.70 9.74
N CYS A 145 21.57 -16.62 9.11
CA CYS A 145 21.13 -17.58 8.09
C CYS A 145 22.09 -17.66 6.89
N ALA A 146 22.73 -16.55 6.51
CA ALA A 146 23.71 -16.53 5.43
C ALA A 146 25.02 -17.25 5.78
N VAL A 147 25.41 -17.25 7.07
CA VAL A 147 26.66 -17.86 7.54
C VAL A 147 26.48 -19.33 7.88
N ILE A 148 25.43 -19.68 8.64
CA ILE A 148 25.22 -21.05 9.15
C ILE A 148 24.14 -21.82 8.39
N GLY A 149 23.47 -21.20 7.42
CA GLY A 149 22.29 -21.75 6.78
C GLY A 149 21.02 -21.59 7.62
N VAL A 150 19.90 -22.12 7.11
CA VAL A 150 18.63 -22.14 7.83
C VAL A 150 18.47 -23.49 8.53
N THR A 151 18.64 -23.51 9.85
CA THR A 151 18.38 -24.72 10.65
C THR A 151 16.87 -24.95 10.84
N ALA A 152 16.49 -26.14 11.30
CA ALA A 152 15.09 -26.47 11.58
C ALA A 152 14.49 -25.53 12.64
N GLU A 153 15.26 -25.19 13.67
CA GLU A 153 14.87 -24.29 14.76
C GLU A 153 14.64 -22.87 14.23
N LEU A 154 15.53 -22.37 13.36
CA LEU A 154 15.37 -21.06 12.72
C LEU A 154 14.15 -21.02 11.80
N ALA A 155 13.90 -22.11 11.06
CA ALA A 155 12.72 -22.23 10.21
C ALA A 155 11.42 -22.17 11.05
N GLN A 156 11.37 -22.92 12.16
CA GLN A 156 10.24 -22.91 13.11
C GLN A 156 10.05 -21.54 13.76
N LEU A 157 11.13 -20.92 14.26
CA LEU A 157 11.10 -19.56 14.83
C LEU A 157 10.57 -18.56 13.80
N GLY A 158 11.10 -18.62 12.58
CA GLY A 158 10.67 -17.79 11.47
C GLY A 158 9.17 -17.94 11.19
N GLN A 159 8.59 -19.11 11.47
CA GLN A 159 7.21 -19.45 11.16
C GLN A 159 6.27 -19.00 12.28
N ALA A 160 6.70 -19.12 13.53
CA ALA A 160 5.89 -18.78 14.70
C ALA A 160 5.89 -17.27 15.00
N MET A 161 7.06 -16.63 14.90
CA MET A 161 7.25 -15.27 15.41
C MET A 161 6.38 -14.19 14.73
N PRO A 162 6.12 -14.20 13.40
CA PRO A 162 5.19 -13.23 12.81
C PRO A 162 3.79 -13.28 13.42
N CYS A 163 3.38 -14.46 13.92
CA CYS A 163 2.09 -14.69 14.57
C CYS A 163 2.12 -14.56 16.10
N SER A 164 3.26 -14.23 16.73
CA SER A 164 3.32 -14.12 18.20
C SER A 164 2.62 -12.87 18.72
N GLU A 165 2.53 -11.83 17.89
CA GLU A 165 1.85 -10.58 18.22
C GLU A 165 0.53 -10.48 17.46
N GLN A 166 -0.49 -9.93 18.12
CA GLN A 166 -1.73 -9.54 17.46
C GLN A 166 -1.73 -8.03 17.21
N VAL A 167 -1.68 -7.66 15.94
CA VAL A 167 -1.99 -6.31 15.53
C VAL A 167 -3.50 -6.18 15.42
N GLY A 168 -4.12 -5.65 16.48
CA GLY A 168 -5.49 -5.14 16.37
C GLY A 168 -6.36 -5.35 17.59
N HIS A 169 -6.68 -4.21 18.24
CA HIS A 169 -8.04 -3.73 18.54
C HIS A 169 -7.94 -2.19 18.52
N ARG A 170 -8.32 -1.55 17.39
CA ARG A 170 -8.22 -0.08 17.20
C ARG A 170 -9.50 0.49 16.58
N GLU A 171 -10.65 0.17 17.17
CA GLU A 171 -11.92 0.72 16.72
C GLU A 171 -12.06 2.19 17.11
N GLY A 172 -12.59 3.02 16.20
CA GLY A 172 -13.02 4.39 16.53
C GLY A 172 -11.93 5.44 16.77
N ARG A 173 -10.69 5.25 16.28
CA ARG A 173 -9.62 6.25 16.49
C ARG A 173 -9.94 7.58 15.78
N LEU A 174 -10.36 8.57 16.56
CA LEU A 174 -10.55 9.96 16.15
C LEU A 174 -9.30 10.76 16.51
N GLU A 175 -8.23 10.62 15.71
CA GLU A 175 -7.03 11.44 15.89
C GLU A 175 -7.23 12.80 15.19
N PRO A 176 -7.02 13.94 15.87
CA PRO A 176 -7.14 15.24 15.24
C PRO A 176 -6.09 15.39 14.13
N ARG A 177 -6.47 15.96 12.98
CA ARG A 177 -5.54 16.37 11.91
C ARG A 177 -4.69 17.56 12.36
N LYS A 178 -3.77 17.30 13.30
CA LYS A 178 -2.86 18.28 13.89
C LYS A 178 -1.45 17.69 13.91
N ASN A 179 -0.47 18.54 13.65
CA ASN A 179 0.93 18.17 13.80
C ASN A 179 1.23 17.99 15.29
N LYS A 180 1.65 16.79 15.70
CA LYS A 180 2.02 16.51 17.11
C LYS A 180 3.25 17.28 17.57
N ARG A 181 4.15 17.66 16.65
CA ARG A 181 5.39 18.40 16.94
C ARG A 181 5.34 19.79 16.34
N ARG A 182 5.82 20.79 17.08
CA ARG A 182 6.00 22.17 16.59
C ARG A 182 6.95 22.16 15.38
N PRO A 183 6.59 22.78 14.23
CA PRO A 183 7.52 22.95 13.12
C PRO A 183 8.78 23.70 13.57
N LYS A 184 9.93 23.38 12.96
CA LYS A 184 11.16 24.16 13.21
C LYS A 184 10.96 25.61 12.76
N ILE A 185 11.56 26.57 13.46
CA ILE A 185 11.47 28.01 13.16
C ILE A 185 12.21 28.37 11.85
N ILE A 186 13.11 27.49 11.41
CA ILE A 186 13.91 27.69 10.21
C ILE A 186 13.08 27.42 8.96
N ALA A 187 13.22 28.30 7.96
CA ALA A 187 12.58 28.15 6.66
C ALA A 187 12.98 26.82 5.98
N LEU A 188 12.04 26.26 5.22
CA LEU A 188 12.34 25.11 4.36
C LEU A 188 13.24 25.54 3.21
N MET A 189 14.19 24.69 2.85
CA MET A 189 15.02 24.89 1.66
C MET A 189 14.19 24.49 0.43
N THR A 190 13.56 25.46 -0.24
CA THR A 190 12.59 25.21 -1.33
C THR A 190 13.22 25.07 -2.72
N LYS A 191 14.52 25.32 -2.84
CA LYS A 191 15.34 25.15 -4.04
C LYS A 191 16.65 24.45 -3.71
N PRO A 192 17.37 23.87 -4.70
CA PRO A 192 18.63 23.18 -4.45
C PRO A 192 19.64 24.06 -3.71
N ARG A 193 20.41 23.46 -2.80
CA ARG A 193 21.38 24.17 -1.94
C ARG A 193 22.34 25.07 -2.74
N ARG A 194 22.77 24.62 -3.93
CA ARG A 194 23.66 25.40 -4.80
C ARG A 194 23.02 26.73 -5.24
N VAL A 195 21.74 26.74 -5.59
CA VAL A 195 21.02 27.96 -5.98
C VAL A 195 20.94 28.94 -4.81
N TYR A 196 20.65 28.45 -3.60
CA TYR A 196 20.71 29.30 -2.40
C TYR A 196 22.11 29.86 -2.15
N GLN A 197 23.16 29.06 -2.33
CA GLN A 197 24.54 29.51 -2.15
C GLN A 197 24.91 30.59 -3.19
N ASP A 198 24.49 30.42 -4.43
CA ASP A 198 24.76 31.38 -5.51
C ASP A 198 24.02 32.71 -5.27
N GLU A 199 22.76 32.68 -4.83
CA GLU A 199 22.00 33.89 -4.44
C GLU A 199 22.58 34.58 -3.20
N MET A 200 22.99 33.82 -2.18
CA MET A 200 23.63 34.39 -1.00
C MET A 200 24.95 35.06 -1.35
N LYS A 201 25.72 34.50 -2.29
CA LYS A 201 26.95 35.12 -2.79
C LYS A 201 26.68 36.36 -3.63
N ALA A 202 25.57 36.41 -4.37
CA ALA A 202 25.17 37.56 -5.17
C ALA A 202 24.60 38.73 -4.33
N ALA A 203 24.17 38.46 -3.10
CA ALA A 203 23.63 39.44 -2.17
C ALA A 203 24.68 40.07 -1.23
N VAL A 204 25.94 39.62 -1.31
CA VAL A 204 27.11 40.16 -0.59
C VAL A 204 27.90 41.05 -1.54
#